data_AF-A0A2D0J088-F1
#
_entry.id   AF-A0A2D0J088-F1
#
_cell.length_a   1.000
_cell.length_b   1.000
_cell.length_c   1.000
_cell.angle_alpha   90.00
_cell.angle_beta   90.00
_cell.angle_gamma   90.00
#
_symmetry.space_group_name_H-M   'P 1'
#
loop_
_entity.id
_entity.type
_entity.pdbx_description
1 polymer ?
#
loop_
_entity_poly.entity_id
_entity_poly.type
_entity_poly.pdbx_seq_one_letter_code
_entity_poly.pdbx_strand_id
1 'polypeptide(L)'
;MKIELALQDNIGREWQCGTVQLDFNLPERFDISYTNTAGEKEQPVILHQAIYGSIERWLGMLLEMTQGALPEWIHSLLIKSGGSIN
;
A
#
# COMPACT_ATOMS: atom_id res chain seq x y z
N MET A 1 13.50 -6.76 -10.04
CA MET A 1 12.31 -6.63 -10.91
C MET A 1 11.24 -5.90 -10.13
N LYS A 2 10.51 -4.96 -10.74
CA LYS A 2 9.49 -4.14 -10.07
C LYS A 2 8.20 -4.15 -10.87
N ILE A 3 7.07 -4.29 -10.19
CA ILE A 3 5.72 -4.15 -10.72
C ILE A 3 5.08 -2.97 -9.99
N GLU A 4 4.46 -2.06 -10.76
CA GLU A 4 3.80 -0.87 -10.24
C GLU A 4 2.29 -0.96 -10.46
N LEU A 5 1.51 -0.56 -9.46
CA LEU A 5 0.06 -0.50 -9.52
C LEU A 5 -0.35 0.98 -9.69
N ALA A 6 -0.87 1.29 -10.88
CA ALA A 6 -1.43 2.59 -11.20
C ALA A 6 -2.97 2.53 -11.14
N LEU A 7 -3.59 3.53 -10.51
CA LEU A 7 -5.04 3.73 -10.46
C LEU A 7 -5.39 5.05 -11.16
N GLN A 8 -6.50 5.07 -11.89
CA GLN A 8 -7.00 6.28 -12.52
C GLN A 8 -8.14 6.88 -11.70
N ASP A 9 -8.12 8.19 -11.47
CA ASP A 9 -9.21 8.90 -10.81
C ASP A 9 -10.34 9.30 -11.78
N ASN A 10 -11.42 9.88 -11.24
CA ASN A 10 -12.61 10.26 -11.99
C ASN A 10 -12.41 11.44 -12.97
N ILE A 11 -11.29 12.16 -12.88
CA ILE A 11 -10.92 13.23 -13.81
C ILE A 11 -9.77 12.83 -14.75
N GLY A 12 -9.39 11.54 -14.73
CA GLY A 12 -8.45 10.94 -15.67
C GLY A 12 -6.98 11.00 -15.25
N ARG A 13 -6.65 11.45 -14.02
CA ARG A 13 -5.27 11.43 -13.52
C ARG A 13 -4.86 10.03 -13.08
N GLU A 14 -3.64 9.64 -13.43
CA GLU A 14 -3.04 8.39 -12.96
C GLU A 14 -2.26 8.60 -11.67
N TRP A 15 -2.51 7.70 -10.73
CA TRP A 15 -1.89 7.67 -9.41
C TRP A 15 -1.13 6.38 -9.26
N GLN A 16 0.18 6.50 -8.99
CA GLN A 16 0.97 5.36 -8.55
C GLN A 16 0.67 5.11 -7.07
N CYS A 17 0.03 3.97 -6.78
CA CYS A 17 -0.41 3.63 -5.43
C CYS A 17 0.45 2.52 -4.84
N GLY A 18 0.61 1.42 -5.58
CA GLY A 18 1.27 0.23 -5.06
C GLY A 18 2.54 -0.17 -5.80
N THR A 19 3.39 -0.94 -5.13
CA THR A 19 4.57 -1.57 -5.74
C THR A 19 4.78 -2.97 -5.17
N VAL A 20 5.26 -3.85 -6.03
CA VAL A 20 5.82 -5.15 -5.67
C VAL A 20 7.20 -5.25 -6.29
N GLN A 21 8.23 -5.40 -5.46
CA GLN A 21 9.62 -5.36 -5.90
C GLN A 21 10.38 -6.58 -5.38
N LEU A 22 10.99 -7.33 -6.31
CA LEU A 22 11.93 -8.40 -6.01
C LEU A 22 13.34 -7.83 -5.84
N ASP A 23 13.96 -8.18 -4.72
CA ASP A 23 15.30 -7.76 -4.31
C ASP A 23 16.19 -8.99 -4.04
N PHE A 24 17.25 -9.07 -4.84
CA PHE A 24 18.26 -10.13 -4.79
C PHE A 24 19.56 -9.65 -4.12
N ASN A 25 19.71 -8.36 -3.83
CA ASN A 25 20.96 -7.76 -3.38
C ASN A 25 21.02 -7.59 -1.86
N LEU A 26 19.91 -7.22 -1.20
CA LEU A 26 19.89 -7.13 0.25
C LEU A 26 20.13 -8.47 0.98
N PRO A 27 19.62 -9.63 0.50
CA PRO A 27 19.94 -10.92 1.11
C PRO A 27 21.43 -11.20 1.18
N GLU A 28 22.17 -10.94 0.09
CA GLU A 28 23.63 -11.08 0.03
C GLU A 28 24.34 -10.10 0.98
N ARG A 29 23.94 -8.81 0.94
CA ARG A 29 24.57 -7.77 1.77
C ARG A 29 24.43 -7.99 3.27
N PHE A 30 23.35 -8.63 3.70
CA PHE A 30 23.07 -8.91 5.11
C PHE A 30 23.39 -10.36 5.52
N ASP A 31 24.02 -11.16 4.64
CA ASP A 31 24.34 -12.58 4.86
C ASP A 31 23.11 -13.41 5.30
N ILE A 32 21.95 -13.11 4.70
CA ILE A 32 20.70 -13.81 5.02
C ILE A 32 20.71 -15.17 4.31
N SER A 33 20.48 -16.23 5.08
CA SER A 33 20.35 -17.60 4.58
C SER A 33 19.33 -18.39 5.40
N TYR A 34 18.78 -19.43 4.78
CA TYR A 34 17.93 -20.43 5.45
C TYR A 34 18.37 -21.84 5.05
N THR A 35 17.96 -22.85 5.82
CA THR A 35 18.22 -24.26 5.49
C THR A 35 17.02 -24.84 4.76
N ASN A 36 17.22 -25.36 3.56
CA ASN A 36 16.16 -25.99 2.77
C ASN A 36 15.80 -27.39 3.30
N THR A 37 14.83 -28.05 2.68
CA THR A 37 14.40 -29.41 3.08
C THR A 37 15.46 -30.49 2.85
N ALA A 38 16.49 -30.21 2.05
CA ALA A 38 17.64 -31.10 1.82
C ALA A 38 18.79 -30.87 2.81
N GLY A 39 18.68 -29.89 3.72
CA GLY A 39 19.74 -29.55 4.69
C GLY A 39 20.82 -28.59 4.15
N GLU A 40 20.61 -28.02 2.98
CA GLU A 40 21.55 -27.10 2.33
C GLU A 40 21.22 -25.64 2.68
N LYS A 41 22.24 -24.79 2.74
CA LYS A 41 22.06 -23.35 2.93
C LYS A 41 21.69 -22.68 1.60
N GLU A 42 20.58 -21.95 1.59
CA GLU A 42 20.13 -21.17 0.44
C GLU A 42 19.93 -19.69 0.82
N GLN A 43 20.14 -18.80 -0.15
CA GLN A 43 19.80 -17.39 -0.01
C GLN A 43 18.34 -17.15 -0.41
N PRO A 44 17.54 -16.45 0.41
CA PRO A 44 16.19 -16.08 0.03
C PRO A 44 16.20 -14.87 -0.93
N VAL A 45 15.08 -14.65 -1.61
CA VAL A 45 14.78 -13.40 -2.33
C VAL A 45 13.86 -12.56 -1.45
N ILE A 46 14.15 -11.26 -1.30
CA ILE A 46 13.29 -10.35 -0.55
C ILE A 46 12.22 -9.77 -1.47
N LEU A 47 10.97 -9.78 -1.02
CA LEU A 47 9.84 -9.14 -1.68
C LEU A 47 9.44 -7.88 -0.90
N HIS A 48 9.68 -6.70 -1.49
CA HIS A 48 9.18 -5.43 -0.96
C HIS A 48 7.78 -5.17 -1.52
N GLN A 49 6.80 -4.99 -0.64
CA GLN A 49 5.42 -4.73 -1.02
C GLN A 49 4.88 -3.48 -0.31
N ALA A 50 4.28 -2.58 -1.08
CA ALA A 50 3.42 -1.52 -0.57
C ALA A 50 2.14 -1.48 -1.38
N ILE A 51 0.97 -1.58 -0.73
CA ILE A 51 -0.33 -1.62 -1.42
C ILE A 51 -0.85 -0.20 -1.65
N TYR A 52 -0.90 0.61 -0.59
CA TYR A 52 -1.33 2.00 -0.64
C TYR A 52 -0.19 2.98 -0.96
N GLY A 53 1.05 2.52 -0.91
CA GLY A 53 2.22 3.39 -0.95
C GLY A 53 2.36 4.12 0.38
N SER A 54 2.48 5.44 0.34
CA SER A 54 2.42 6.28 1.54
C SER A 54 0.97 6.52 1.94
N ILE A 55 0.70 6.43 3.26
CA ILE A 55 -0.63 6.66 3.82
C ILE A 55 -1.07 8.11 3.58
N GLU A 56 -0.14 9.06 3.66
CA GLU A 56 -0.37 10.48 3.41
C GLU A 56 -0.84 10.73 1.97
N ARG A 57 -0.17 10.10 0.99
CA ARG A 57 -0.57 10.18 -0.41
C ARG A 57 -1.93 9.52 -0.64
N TRP A 58 -2.15 8.35 -0.03
CA TRP A 58 -3.44 7.66 -0.10
C TRP A 58 -4.59 8.49 0.48
N LEU A 59 -4.38 9.12 1.63
CA LEU A 59 -5.37 10.00 2.25
C LEU A 59 -5.63 11.24 1.40
N GLY A 60 -4.59 11.84 0.79
CA GLY A 60 -4.75 12.95 -0.15
C GLY A 60 -5.63 12.57 -1.35
N MET A 61 -5.35 11.44 -2.00
CA MET A 61 -6.18 10.92 -3.08
C MET A 61 -7.63 10.68 -2.63
N LEU A 62 -7.82 10.06 -1.47
CA LEU A 62 -9.14 9.78 -0.94
C LEU A 62 -9.94 11.06 -0.68
N LEU A 63 -9.32 12.08 -0.11
CA LEU A 63 -9.95 13.38 0.15
C LEU A 63 -10.31 14.10 -1.16
N GLU A 64 -9.43 14.08 -2.15
CA GLU A 64 -9.71 14.64 -3.49
C GLU A 64 -10.88 13.93 -4.17
N MET A 65 -10.89 12.60 -4.15
CA MET A 65 -11.95 11.80 -4.78
C MET A 65 -13.31 11.93 -4.09
N THR A 66 -13.32 12.09 -2.76
CA THR A 66 -14.55 12.20 -1.97
C THR A 66 -15.00 13.64 -1.74
N GLN A 67 -14.21 14.64 -2.14
CA GLN A 67 -14.42 16.05 -1.81
C GLN A 67 -14.59 16.28 -0.29
N GLY A 68 -13.92 15.46 0.52
CA GLY A 68 -14.01 15.47 1.98
C GLY A 68 -15.19 14.67 2.58
N ALA A 69 -16.11 14.15 1.77
CA ALA A 69 -17.19 13.26 2.21
C ALA A 69 -16.69 11.82 2.44
N LEU A 70 -15.90 11.64 3.50
CA LEU A 70 -15.28 10.36 3.82
C LEU A 70 -16.32 9.29 4.20
N PRO A 71 -16.07 8.01 3.87
CA PRO A 71 -16.88 6.89 4.37
C PRO A 71 -16.95 6.87 5.90
N GLU A 72 -18.09 6.42 6.45
CA GLU A 72 -18.33 6.41 7.91
C GLU A 72 -17.25 5.66 8.71
N TRP A 73 -16.65 4.63 8.12
CA TRP A 73 -15.60 3.83 8.75
C TRP A 73 -14.20 4.50 8.77
N ILE A 74 -14.02 5.60 8.03
CA ILE A 74 -12.79 6.43 8.05
C ILE A 74 -13.04 7.74 8.81
N HIS A 75 -14.28 8.22 8.79
CA HIS A 75 -14.62 9.53 9.33
C HIS A 75 -14.32 9.63 10.83
N SER A 76 -13.67 10.70 11.25
CA SER A 76 -13.23 10.90 12.65
C SER A 76 -14.37 11.22 13.61
N LEU A 77 -15.54 11.62 13.10
CA LEU A 77 -16.72 11.90 13.90
C LEU A 77 -17.64 10.68 13.93
N LEU A 78 -18.02 10.26 15.14
CA LEU A 78 -19.15 9.35 15.34
C LEU A 78 -20.42 10.03 14.84
N ILE A 79 -20.88 9.67 13.64
CA ILE A 79 -22.20 10.07 13.16
C ILE A 79 -23.21 9.37 14.06
N LYS A 80 -23.85 10.10 14.98
CA LYS A 80 -25.06 9.62 15.65
C LYS A 80 -26.13 9.47 14.55
N SER A 81 -26.47 8.23 14.24
CA SER A 81 -27.62 7.89 13.40
C SER A 81 -28.90 8.39 14.09
N GLY A 82 -29.34 9.61 13.74
CA GLY A 82 -30.64 10.14 14.17
C GLY A 82 -30.73 11.60 14.59
N GLY A 83 -30.00 12.52 13.96
CA GLY A 83 -30.17 13.96 14.19
C GLY A 83 -30.42 14.71 12.88
N SER A 84 -31.67 15.10 12.64
CA SER A 84 -32.01 16.10 11.62
C SER A 84 -31.14 17.33 11.82
N ILE A 85 -30.36 17.67 10.81
CA ILE A 85 -29.72 18.98 10.67
C ILE A 85 -30.84 20.00 10.47
N ASN A 86 -31.13 20.78 11.50
CA ASN A 86 -31.77 22.09 11.39
C ASN A 86 -30.67 23.15 11.31
#